data_AF-M5BNV7-F1
#
_entry.id   AF-M5BNV7-F1
#
_cell.length_a   1.000
_cell.length_b   1.000
_cell.length_c   1.000
_cell.angle_alpha   90.00
_cell.angle_beta   90.00
_cell.angle_gamma   90.00
#
_symmetry.space_group_name_H-M   'P 1'
#
loop_
_entity.id
_entity.type
_entity.pdbx_description
1 polymer ?
#
loop_
_entity_poly.entity_id
_entity_poly.type
_entity_poly.pdbx_seq_one_letter_code
_entity_poly.pdbx_strand_id
1 'polypeptide(L)'
;MQPVYVGSALINGTNVQPCRITPSGCFIASDGTETSHTGRYDLLPLTDAMQWVPASGGAPPAGKRVVEGGIENGSSLYHACARVNSVMLPGKAGAAIGGAQIPAAGGAHFFSQDYFVLCWKE
;
A
#
# COMPACT_ATOMS: atom_id res chain seq x y z
N MET A 1 4.28 -3.81 -20.58
CA MET A 1 3.89 -3.55 -19.18
C MET A 1 3.49 -4.87 -18.56
N GLN A 2 4.00 -5.18 -17.37
CA GLN A 2 3.50 -6.33 -16.59
C GLN A 2 2.34 -5.89 -15.71
N PRO A 3 1.37 -6.78 -15.42
CA PRO A 3 0.32 -6.47 -14.48
C PRO A 3 0.90 -6.25 -13.08
N VAL A 4 0.26 -5.35 -12.34
CA VAL A 4 0.59 -5.05 -10.95
C VAL A 4 -0.67 -5.25 -10.14
N TYR A 5 -0.53 -5.90 -8.99
CA TYR A 5 -1.63 -6.24 -8.11
C TYR A 5 -1.38 -5.67 -6.71
N VAL A 6 -2.48 -5.39 -6.01
CA VAL A 6 -2.48 -5.01 -4.60
C VAL A 6 -2.48 -6.28 -3.76
N GLY A 7 -1.72 -6.31 -2.67
CA GLY A 7 -1.80 -7.40 -1.71
C GLY A 7 -1.39 -7.00 -0.32
N SER A 8 -1.32 -8.02 0.54
CA SER A 8 -0.88 -7.92 1.93
C SER A 8 0.19 -8.96 2.19
N ALA A 9 1.34 -8.54 2.72
CA ALA A 9 2.46 -9.39 3.08
C ALA A 9 2.50 -9.61 4.60
N LEU A 10 2.63 -10.87 5.03
CA LEU A 10 2.83 -11.22 6.43
C LEU A 10 4.32 -11.06 6.79
N ILE A 11 4.62 -10.13 7.69
CA ILE A 11 5.96 -9.78 8.14
C ILE A 11 6.20 -10.35 9.53
N ASN A 12 7.23 -11.19 9.66
CA ASN A 12 7.64 -11.82 10.93
C ASN A 12 6.50 -12.55 11.68
N GLY A 13 5.48 -13.02 10.96
CA GLY A 13 4.37 -13.80 11.51
C GLY A 13 3.30 -13.02 12.27
N THR A 14 3.49 -11.73 12.54
CA THR A 14 2.59 -10.93 13.38
C THR A 14 2.13 -9.61 12.75
N ASN A 15 2.96 -9.02 11.88
CA ASN A 15 2.65 -7.76 11.22
C ASN A 15 2.15 -8.01 9.79
N VAL A 16 1.26 -7.15 9.30
CA VAL A 16 0.76 -7.24 7.92
C VAL A 16 0.97 -5.89 7.26
N GLN A 17 1.60 -5.90 6.08
CA GLN A 17 1.89 -4.69 5.33
C GLN A 17 1.30 -4.76 3.93
N PRO A 18 0.68 -3.68 3.43
CA PRO A 18 0.32 -3.57 2.03
C PRO A 18 1.54 -3.71 1.12
N CYS A 19 1.40 -4.49 0.06
CA CYS A 19 2.48 -4.81 -0.87
C CYS A 19 2.08 -4.64 -2.33
N ARG A 20 3.11 -4.51 -3.18
CA ARG A 20 3.00 -4.56 -4.63
C ARG A 20 3.32 -5.97 -5.11
N ILE A 21 2.39 -6.61 -5.81
CA ILE A 21 2.59 -7.95 -6.38
C ILE A 21 2.71 -7.85 -7.90
N THR A 22 3.58 -8.65 -8.47
CA THR A 22 3.81 -8.81 -9.91
C THR A 22 4.04 -10.30 -10.20
N PRO A 23 4.04 -10.72 -11.48
CA PRO A 23 4.45 -12.08 -11.83
C PRO A 23 5.85 -12.47 -11.32
N SER A 24 6.74 -11.48 -11.09
CA SER A 24 8.09 -11.73 -10.56
C SER A 24 8.17 -11.79 -9.03
N GLY A 25 7.11 -11.46 -8.29
CA GLY A 25 7.12 -11.54 -6.83
C GLY A 25 6.34 -10.43 -6.11
N CYS A 26 6.54 -10.38 -4.79
CA CYS A 26 5.90 -9.48 -3.84
C CYS A 26 6.94 -8.48 -3.31
N PHE A 27 6.58 -7.20 -3.24
CA PHE A 27 7.48 -6.10 -2.86
C PHE A 27 6.81 -5.22 -1.81
N ILE A 28 7.53 -4.92 -0.74
CA ILE A 28 7.12 -4.01 0.33
C ILE A 28 8.05 -2.81 0.40
N ALA A 29 7.57 -1.71 0.96
CA ALA A 29 8.42 -0.59 1.36
C ALA A 29 8.91 -0.83 2.79
N SER A 30 10.23 -0.96 2.99
CA SER A 30 10.85 -1.10 4.31
C SER A 30 12.09 -0.21 4.38
N ASP A 31 12.20 0.60 5.44
CA ASP A 31 13.37 1.46 5.69
C ASP A 31 13.76 2.35 4.50
N GLY A 32 12.76 2.87 3.76
CA GLY A 32 12.98 3.71 2.58
C GLY A 32 13.41 2.95 1.31
N THR A 33 13.47 1.61 1.37
CA THR A 33 13.87 0.75 0.25
C THR A 33 12.71 -0.13 -0.22
N GLU A 34 12.81 -0.58 -1.48
CA GLU A 34 11.98 -1.68 -1.96
C GLU A 34 12.60 -3.00 -1.52
N THR A 35 11.84 -3.78 -0.75
CA THR A 35 12.27 -5.08 -0.27
C THR A 35 11.44 -6.17 -0.93
N SER A 36 12.12 -7.14 -1.55
CA SER A 36 11.48 -8.36 -2.06
C SER A 36 11.05 -9.23 -0.88
N HIS A 37 9.75 -9.52 -0.79
CA HIS A 37 9.17 -10.37 0.24
C HIS A 37 9.01 -11.80 -0.28
N THR A 38 9.64 -12.75 0.41
CA THR A 38 9.65 -14.17 0.04
C THR A 38 8.72 -15.03 0.91
N GLY A 39 8.11 -14.44 1.94
CA GLY A 39 7.18 -15.12 2.83
C GLY A 39 5.76 -15.20 2.28
N ARG A 40 4.81 -15.49 3.17
CA ARG A 40 3.38 -15.51 2.81
C ARG A 40 2.89 -14.09 2.46
N TYR A 41 2.14 -14.01 1.38
CA TYR A 41 1.37 -12.83 1.00
C TYR A 41 0.09 -13.29 0.30
N ASP A 42 -0.94 -12.45 0.37
CA ASP A 42 -2.24 -12.70 -0.24
C ASP A 42 -2.56 -11.54 -1.21
N LEU A 43 -3.12 -11.87 -2.38
CA LEU A 43 -3.69 -10.87 -3.30
C LEU A 43 -4.93 -10.26 -2.64
N LEU A 44 -5.09 -8.94 -2.76
CA LEU A 44 -6.33 -8.26 -2.40
C LEU A 44 -7.22 -8.16 -3.64
N PRO A 45 -8.36 -8.88 -3.71
CA PRO A 45 -9.29 -8.72 -4.81
C PRO A 45 -9.93 -7.33 -4.73
N LEU A 46 -9.67 -6.50 -5.73
CA LEU A 46 -10.41 -5.25 -5.91
C LEU A 46 -11.80 -5.57 -6.42
N THR A 47 -12.82 -5.05 -5.76
CA THR A 47 -14.23 -5.26 -6.13
C THR A 47 -14.91 -3.93 -6.45
N ASP A 48 -16.07 -3.99 -7.09
CA ASP A 48 -16.86 -2.80 -7.40
C ASP A 48 -17.39 -2.08 -6.14
N ALA A 49 -17.33 -2.72 -4.97
CA ALA A 49 -17.64 -2.11 -3.68
C ALA A 49 -16.49 -1.26 -3.10
N MET A 50 -15.37 -1.15 -3.81
CA MET A 50 -14.20 -0.38 -3.37
C MET A 50 -13.92 0.79 -4.32
N GLN A 51 -13.28 1.83 -3.79
CA GLN A 51 -12.87 3.03 -4.52
C GLN A 51 -11.53 3.56 -4.00
N TRP A 52 -10.72 4.10 -4.91
CA TRP A 52 -9.51 4.84 -4.57
C TRP A 52 -9.89 6.30 -4.28
N VAL A 53 -9.62 6.75 -3.06
CA VAL A 53 -9.96 8.12 -2.62
C VAL A 53 -8.69 8.92 -2.40
N PRO A 54 -8.60 10.17 -2.89
CA PRO A 54 -7.46 11.05 -2.63
C PRO A 54 -7.17 11.18 -1.13
N ALA A 55 -5.88 11.19 -0.77
CA ALA A 55 -5.43 11.26 0.61
C ALA A 55 -4.13 12.07 0.74
N SER A 56 -3.84 12.51 1.97
CA SER A 56 -2.63 13.26 2.32
C SER A 56 -2.29 13.09 3.79
N GLY A 57 -1.02 13.27 4.15
CA GLY A 57 -0.54 13.34 5.53
C GLY A 57 -0.64 12.03 6.33
N GLY A 58 -0.86 10.89 5.68
CA GLY A 58 -1.00 9.59 6.33
C GLY A 58 -2.36 9.36 6.99
N ALA A 59 -3.24 10.35 6.98
CA ALA A 59 -4.58 10.24 7.55
C ALA A 59 -5.55 9.51 6.60
N PRO A 60 -6.52 8.75 7.12
CA PRO A 60 -7.60 8.22 6.31
C PRO A 60 -8.44 9.38 5.73
N PRO A 61 -8.96 9.26 4.49
CA PRO A 61 -9.83 10.29 3.92
C PRO A 61 -11.07 10.55 4.80
N ALA A 62 -11.38 11.83 5.01
CA ALA A 62 -12.46 12.24 5.91
C ALA A 62 -13.82 11.65 5.48
N GLY A 63 -14.55 11.09 6.44
CA GLY A 63 -15.87 10.49 6.20
C GLY A 63 -15.84 9.23 5.34
N LYS A 64 -14.68 8.59 5.15
CA LYS A 64 -14.58 7.34 4.39
C LYS A 64 -14.20 6.17 5.28
N ARG A 65 -14.77 5.01 4.98
CA ARG A 65 -14.36 3.74 5.58
C ARG A 65 -13.23 3.12 4.77
N VAL A 66 -12.02 3.08 5.34
CA VAL A 66 -10.84 2.49 4.69
C VAL A 66 -10.94 0.97 4.59
N VAL A 67 -10.30 0.41 3.57
CA VAL A 67 -9.94 -1.02 3.54
C VAL A 67 -8.65 -1.16 4.36
N GLU A 68 -8.76 -1.81 5.51
CA GLU A 68 -7.63 -2.03 6.43
C GLU A 68 -6.47 -2.74 5.72
N GLY A 69 -5.27 -2.17 5.83
CA GLY A 69 -4.05 -2.68 5.20
C GLY A 69 -3.16 -3.50 6.13
N GLY A 70 -3.51 -3.57 7.42
CA GLY A 70 -2.74 -4.27 8.44
C GLY A 70 -2.13 -3.33 9.46
N ILE A 71 -1.08 -3.81 10.14
CA ILE A 71 -0.43 -3.12 11.26
C ILE A 71 1.09 -3.29 11.10
N GLU A 72 1.81 -2.19 11.34
CA GLU A 72 3.26 -2.18 11.46
C GLU A 72 3.62 -1.44 12.75
N ASN A 73 4.35 -2.12 13.65
CA ASN A 73 4.81 -1.56 14.92
C ASN A 73 3.68 -0.92 15.75
N GLY A 74 2.49 -1.53 15.75
CA GLY A 74 1.31 -1.05 16.48
C GLY A 74 0.54 0.09 15.80
N SER A 75 0.97 0.54 14.61
CA SER A 75 0.26 1.57 13.84
C SER A 75 -0.51 0.95 12.67
N SER A 76 -1.76 1.37 12.48
CA SER A 76 -2.58 0.96 11.33
C SER A 76 -1.95 1.39 10.01
N LEU A 77 -2.02 0.51 9.03
CA LEU A 77 -1.65 0.76 7.65
C LEU A 77 -2.88 0.69 6.75
N TYR A 78 -2.82 1.41 5.64
CA TYR A 78 -3.86 1.44 4.62
C TYR A 78 -3.27 1.04 3.27
N HIS A 79 -4.06 0.33 2.46
CA HIS A 79 -3.71 0.08 1.06
C HIS A 79 -3.70 1.40 0.30
N ALA A 80 -2.53 1.78 -0.22
CA ALA A 80 -2.33 3.01 -0.95
C ALA A 80 -1.91 2.76 -2.40
N CYS A 81 -2.12 3.74 -3.27
CA CYS A 81 -1.43 3.81 -4.55
C CYS A 81 -1.06 5.25 -4.91
N ALA A 82 0.03 5.41 -5.65
CA ALA A 82 0.46 6.70 -6.18
C ALA A 82 1.12 6.53 -7.55
N ARG A 83 1.30 7.64 -8.26
CA ARG A 83 1.88 7.64 -9.61
C ARG A 83 3.42 7.70 -9.52
N VAL A 84 4.09 6.62 -9.90
CA VAL A 84 5.55 6.55 -10.05
C VAL A 84 5.86 6.37 -11.53
N ASN A 85 6.63 7.29 -12.13
CA ASN A 85 6.96 7.26 -13.56
C ASN A 85 5.72 7.06 -14.46
N SER A 86 4.66 7.83 -14.20
CA SER A 86 3.37 7.77 -14.91
C SER A 86 2.53 6.49 -14.75
N VAL A 87 2.95 5.56 -13.89
CA VAL A 87 2.20 4.33 -13.59
C VAL A 87 1.66 4.38 -12.16
N MET A 88 0.39 4.02 -11.97
CA MET A 88 -0.18 3.86 -10.63
C MET A 88 0.34 2.56 -10.01
N LEU A 89 1.08 2.67 -8.91
CA LEU A 89 1.67 1.54 -8.22
C LEU A 89 1.15 1.48 -6.77
N PRO A 90 0.86 0.28 -6.26
CA PRO A 90 0.38 0.10 -4.89
C PRO A 90 1.53 0.11 -3.87
N GLY A 91 1.18 0.41 -2.63
CA GLY A 91 2.06 0.41 -1.48
C GLY A 91 1.26 0.62 -0.20
N LYS A 92 1.90 1.20 0.82
CA LYS A 92 1.30 1.42 2.14
C LYS A 92 1.18 2.91 2.46
N ALA A 93 0.14 3.28 3.20
CA ALA A 93 0.04 4.58 3.85
C ALA A 93 -0.31 4.41 5.34
N GLY A 94 -0.07 5.44 6.14
CA GLY A 94 -0.47 5.42 7.55
C GLY A 94 0.01 6.65 8.31
N ALA A 95 -0.61 6.91 9.47
CA ALA A 95 -0.31 8.09 10.27
C ALA A 95 1.15 8.12 10.75
N ALA A 96 1.70 6.97 11.17
CA ALA A 96 3.10 6.86 11.57
C ALA A 96 4.09 7.06 10.41
N ILE A 97 3.65 6.87 9.17
CA ILE A 97 4.41 7.15 7.96
C ILE A 97 4.31 8.63 7.57
N GLY A 98 3.21 9.30 7.94
CA GLY A 98 2.93 10.68 7.54
C GLY A 98 2.56 10.85 6.06
N GLY A 99 2.23 9.75 5.37
CA GLY A 99 1.97 9.74 3.93
C GLY A 99 1.83 8.31 3.40
N ALA A 100 2.20 8.12 2.13
CA ALA A 100 2.32 6.84 1.47
C ALA A 100 3.78 6.53 1.08
N GLN A 101 4.13 5.23 1.09
CA GLN A 101 5.38 4.68 0.58
C GLN A 101 5.09 3.63 -0.48
N ILE A 102 5.61 3.84 -1.68
CA ILE A 102 5.36 3.00 -2.87
C ILE A 102 6.67 2.31 -3.26
N PRO A 103 6.80 0.98 -3.09
CA PRO A 103 7.98 0.24 -3.51
C PRO A 103 8.04 0.15 -5.04
N ALA A 104 9.10 0.68 -5.65
CA ALA A 104 9.36 0.57 -7.07
C ALA A 104 10.85 0.76 -7.40
N ALA A 105 11.33 0.01 -8.40
CA ALA A 105 12.66 0.21 -9.00
C ALA A 105 13.82 0.21 -7.98
N GLY A 106 13.74 -0.62 -6.94
CA GLY A 106 14.75 -0.72 -5.88
C GLY A 106 14.60 0.29 -4.72
N GLY A 107 13.67 1.24 -4.79
CA GLY A 107 13.43 2.24 -3.74
C GLY A 107 11.99 2.26 -3.22
N ALA A 108 11.77 2.92 -2.07
CA ALA A 108 10.43 3.27 -1.61
C ALA A 108 10.16 4.76 -1.84
N HIS A 109 9.29 5.07 -2.80
CA HIS A 109 8.91 6.45 -3.12
C HIS A 109 7.94 6.98 -2.08
N PHE A 110 8.31 8.06 -1.39
CA PHE A 110 7.48 8.70 -0.38
C PHE A 110 6.60 9.81 -0.96
N PHE A 111 5.34 9.85 -0.53
CA PHE A 111 4.33 10.82 -0.91
C PHE A 111 3.61 11.34 0.32
N SER A 112 3.82 12.60 0.71
CA SER A 112 3.02 13.25 1.76
C SER A 112 1.63 13.67 1.28
N GLN A 113 1.43 13.77 -0.03
CA GLN A 113 0.18 14.10 -0.73
C GLN A 113 0.20 13.44 -2.12
N ASP A 114 -0.84 13.66 -2.93
CA ASP A 114 -0.94 13.12 -4.31
C ASP A 114 -0.92 11.58 -4.38
N TYR A 115 -1.44 10.93 -3.35
CA TYR A 115 -1.69 9.49 -3.31
C TYR A 115 -3.17 9.22 -3.02
N PHE A 116 -3.55 7.96 -3.19
CA PHE A 116 -4.91 7.48 -2.93
C PHE A 116 -4.87 6.37 -1.90
N VAL A 117 -5.92 6.28 -1.10
CA VAL A 117 -6.18 5.17 -0.18
C VAL A 117 -7.41 4.40 -0.67
N LEU A 118 -7.36 3.08 -0.56
CA LEU A 118 -8.50 2.22 -0.88
C LEU A 118 -9.55 2.31 0.23
N CYS A 119 -10.77 2.66 -0.14
CA CYS A 119 -11.91 2.77 0.74
C CYS A 119 -13.08 1.95 0.21
N TRP A 120 -14.00 1.58 1.09
CA TRP A 120 -15.30 1.04 0.69
C TRP A 120 -16.17 2.16 0.06
N LYS A 121 -17.00 1.79 -0.92
CA LYS A 121 -18.13 2.59 -1.35
C LYS A 121 -19.25 2.48 -0.32
N GLU A 122 -19.96 3.58 -0.14
CA GLU A 122 -21.23 3.62 0.59
C GLU A 122 -22.37 3.25 -0.35
#